data_AF-A0A1J4S898-F1
#
_entry.id   AF-A0A1J4S898-F1
#
_cell.length_a   1.000
_cell.length_b   1.000
_cell.length_c   1.000
_cell.angle_alpha   90.00
_cell.angle_beta   90.00
_cell.angle_gamma   90.00
#
_symmetry.space_group_name_H-M   'P 1'
#
loop_
_entity.id
_entity.type
_entity.pdbx_description
1 polymer ?
#
loop_
_entity_poly.entity_id
_entity_poly.type
_entity_poly.pdbx_seq_one_letter_code
_entity_poly.pdbx_strand_id
1 'polypeptide(L)'
;MTKRNKESEPAEEIVQAEQPASEIVAVVEPPIQPMESAPTGPTGPTFGQRVGRFFAALLRLVIFLIFLAAIVVGLYFALPLVYQNYILPVQENTAQLTQLKTRLAQNEITIAGLQTKLDAAQTAQAQQAQSISDLDGKVQKIEEQIAARTQSLAALEQAQSALQAQNDATDAEVERQINLMKSMELLSRARLFMYQSNYGLARIDVQTARDLLAKVQPTAPADFADDLAEVIHRLDLTLANLPTFPVAASDDLDIAWQILLGGLPQPQAVPVTATPASETPAPEVTATPTPSATVEPTATP
;
A
#
# COMPACT_ATOMS: atom_id res chain seq x y z
N MET A 1 -22.16 13.91 9.33
CA MET A 1 -23.00 15.11 9.59
C MET A 1 -22.06 16.30 9.44
N THR A 2 -22.23 17.19 8.46
CA THR A 2 -23.22 18.29 8.46
C THR A 2 -23.85 18.51 7.06
N LYS A 3 -25.04 19.14 7.00
CA LYS A 3 -25.84 19.40 5.79
C LYS A 3 -25.59 20.80 5.21
N ARG A 4 -26.09 21.01 3.97
CA ARG A 4 -26.57 22.30 3.39
C ARG A 4 -25.43 23.22 2.85
N ASN A 5 -25.56 23.97 1.75
CA ASN A 5 -26.77 24.41 1.01
C ASN A 5 -26.70 24.26 -0.54
N LYS A 6 -27.84 24.50 -1.21
CA LYS A 6 -28.05 24.43 -2.67
C LYS A 6 -28.87 25.66 -3.09
N GLU A 7 -28.29 26.56 -3.89
CA GLU A 7 -28.89 27.72 -4.59
C GLU A 7 -27.75 28.37 -5.42
N SER A 8 -27.92 28.98 -6.61
CA SER A 8 -29.08 29.10 -7.52
C SER A 8 -28.64 29.73 -8.87
N GLU A 9 -29.05 29.17 -10.00
CA GLU A 9 -29.31 29.89 -11.27
C GLU A 9 -30.65 30.68 -11.15
N PRO A 10 -31.07 31.61 -12.05
CA PRO A 10 -30.77 31.66 -13.50
C PRO A 10 -30.63 33.08 -14.14
N ALA A 11 -30.60 33.13 -15.49
CA ALA A 11 -31.08 34.20 -16.37
C ALA A 11 -30.27 35.54 -16.41
N GLU A 12 -30.25 36.36 -17.46
CA GLU A 12 -30.82 36.32 -18.83
C GLU A 12 -30.04 37.33 -19.74
N GLU A 13 -30.27 37.31 -21.06
CA GLU A 13 -30.42 38.47 -22.01
C GLU A 13 -29.61 39.80 -21.82
N ILE A 14 -29.19 40.61 -22.80
CA ILE A 14 -29.54 40.94 -24.21
C ILE A 14 -28.23 41.53 -24.86
N VAL A 15 -27.91 41.50 -26.16
CA VAL A 15 -28.13 42.53 -27.23
C VAL A 15 -27.27 42.08 -28.44
N GLN A 16 -27.85 41.65 -29.58
CA GLN A 16 -28.10 42.45 -30.80
C GLN A 16 -26.80 42.92 -31.51
N ALA A 17 -26.32 42.34 -32.63
CA ALA A 17 -26.91 42.09 -33.96
C ALA A 17 -27.05 43.34 -34.85
N GLU A 18 -26.03 43.62 -35.69
CA GLU A 18 -26.21 44.39 -36.94
C GLU A 18 -25.16 44.05 -38.03
N GLN A 19 -25.60 43.29 -39.04
CA GLN A 19 -25.25 43.44 -40.46
C GLN A 19 -26.47 44.15 -41.09
N PRO A 20 -26.37 44.93 -42.20
CA PRO A 20 -25.75 44.56 -43.48
C PRO A 20 -24.87 45.72 -44.05
N ALA A 21 -24.54 45.90 -45.33
CA ALA A 21 -24.95 45.24 -46.58
C ALA A 21 -23.87 45.28 -47.68
N SER A 22 -24.12 44.56 -48.77
CA SER A 22 -23.48 44.72 -50.08
C SER A 22 -24.38 45.56 -50.99
N GLU A 23 -23.84 46.48 -51.80
CA GLU A 23 -24.57 46.95 -52.99
C GLU A 23 -23.63 47.29 -54.17
N ILE A 24 -24.06 46.89 -55.37
CA ILE A 24 -23.38 47.03 -56.66
C ILE A 24 -24.39 47.68 -57.60
N VAL A 25 -23.99 48.73 -58.34
CA VAL A 25 -24.52 49.23 -59.65
C VAL A 25 -23.69 50.50 -59.95
N ALA A 26 -22.86 50.61 -60.99
CA ALA A 26 -23.03 50.48 -62.44
C ALA A 26 -23.53 51.76 -63.17
N VAL A 27 -22.66 52.28 -64.06
CA VAL A 27 -22.94 52.93 -65.37
C VAL A 27 -23.81 54.21 -65.41
N VAL A 28 -23.31 55.27 -66.08
CA VAL A 28 -24.00 56.02 -67.17
C VAL A 28 -23.03 56.98 -67.89
N GLU A 29 -23.22 57.12 -69.20
CA GLU A 29 -22.41 57.90 -70.18
C GLU A 29 -22.93 59.36 -70.38
N PRO A 30 -22.23 60.23 -71.17
CA PRO A 30 -22.54 61.67 -71.30
C PRO A 30 -23.63 61.98 -72.36
N PRO A 31 -24.05 63.26 -72.50
CA PRO A 31 -24.00 63.85 -73.85
C PRO A 31 -23.78 65.40 -73.98
N ILE A 32 -22.99 65.76 -75.02
CA ILE A 32 -23.27 66.72 -76.13
C ILE A 32 -23.69 68.20 -75.85
N GLN A 33 -22.83 69.15 -76.29
CA GLN A 33 -22.97 70.35 -77.22
C GLN A 33 -24.36 71.04 -77.47
N PRO A 34 -24.55 72.16 -78.26
CA PRO A 34 -23.65 72.94 -79.15
C PRO A 34 -23.89 74.50 -79.28
N MET A 35 -23.19 75.16 -80.25
CA MET A 35 -23.44 76.50 -80.87
C MET A 35 -23.25 77.78 -79.97
N GLU A 36 -23.06 79.02 -80.45
CA GLU A 36 -23.21 79.65 -81.79
C GLU A 36 -22.42 80.99 -81.98
N SER A 37 -22.08 81.34 -83.24
CA SER A 37 -21.93 82.71 -83.84
C SER A 37 -20.86 83.75 -83.39
N ALA A 38 -20.32 84.44 -84.41
CA ALA A 38 -19.46 85.66 -84.39
C ALA A 38 -20.33 86.95 -84.54
N PRO A 39 -19.87 88.18 -84.91
CA PRO A 39 -18.52 88.75 -85.24
C PRO A 39 -18.18 90.01 -84.37
N THR A 40 -17.05 90.75 -84.47
CA THR A 40 -16.51 91.59 -85.57
C THR A 40 -15.17 92.23 -85.18
N GLY A 41 -14.35 92.61 -86.18
CA GLY A 41 -13.64 93.92 -86.15
C GLY A 41 -12.10 93.89 -85.97
N PRO A 42 -11.30 94.51 -86.86
CA PRO A 42 -9.84 94.36 -86.84
C PRO A 42 -9.04 95.62 -86.47
N THR A 43 -7.94 95.45 -85.73
CA THR A 43 -6.81 96.39 -85.68
C THR A 43 -5.49 95.62 -85.67
N GLY A 44 -4.69 95.76 -86.73
CA GLY A 44 -3.46 94.98 -86.91
C GLY A 44 -2.31 95.45 -86.01
N PRO A 45 -1.52 94.53 -85.41
CA PRO A 45 -0.33 94.90 -84.64
C PRO A 45 0.78 95.39 -85.58
N THR A 46 1.19 96.64 -85.37
CA THR A 46 2.31 97.30 -86.05
C THR A 46 3.63 96.53 -85.83
N PHE A 47 4.57 96.66 -86.77
CA PHE A 47 5.74 95.79 -86.92
C PHE A 47 6.56 95.57 -85.62
N GLY A 48 6.69 96.60 -84.76
CA GLY A 48 7.37 96.49 -83.45
C GLY A 48 6.69 95.53 -82.45
N GLN A 49 5.36 95.39 -82.48
CA GLN A 49 4.65 94.47 -81.57
C GLN A 49 4.87 92.99 -81.90
N ARG A 50 5.29 92.64 -83.13
CA ARG A 50 5.56 91.25 -83.50
C ARG A 50 6.87 90.74 -82.88
N VAL A 51 7.90 91.58 -82.85
CA VAL A 51 9.14 91.32 -82.10
C VAL A 51 8.83 91.29 -80.60
N GLY A 52 8.08 92.27 -80.09
CA GLY A 52 7.65 92.29 -78.68
C GLY A 52 6.84 91.06 -78.24
N ARG A 53 5.91 90.56 -79.07
CA ARG A 53 5.19 89.31 -78.81
C ARG A 53 6.06 88.06 -78.91
N PHE A 54 7.06 88.04 -79.79
CA PHE A 54 8.02 86.94 -79.85
C PHE A 54 8.88 86.90 -78.57
N PHE A 55 9.39 88.05 -78.11
CA PHE A 55 10.08 88.16 -76.82
C PHE A 55 9.17 87.89 -75.63
N ALA A 56 7.89 88.29 -75.64
CA ALA A 56 6.94 87.97 -74.58
C ALA A 56 6.55 86.48 -74.56
N ALA A 57 6.44 85.82 -75.72
CA ALA A 57 6.25 84.38 -75.83
C ALA A 57 7.50 83.61 -75.38
N LEU A 58 8.70 84.08 -75.75
CA LEU A 58 9.98 83.55 -75.29
C LEU A 58 10.14 83.71 -73.78
N LEU A 59 9.83 84.89 -73.23
CA LEU A 59 9.84 85.16 -71.79
C LEU A 59 8.82 84.27 -71.05
N ARG A 60 7.61 84.10 -71.61
CA ARG A 60 6.59 83.19 -71.04
C ARG A 60 7.04 81.74 -71.09
N LEU A 61 7.73 81.32 -72.15
CA LEU A 61 8.34 79.99 -72.27
C LEU A 61 9.49 79.81 -71.27
N VAL A 62 10.35 80.81 -71.07
CA VAL A 62 11.42 80.81 -70.07
C VAL A 62 10.86 80.77 -68.65
N ILE A 63 9.83 81.57 -68.34
CA ILE A 63 9.12 81.52 -67.05
C ILE A 63 8.48 80.15 -66.83
N PHE A 64 7.87 79.56 -67.87
CA PHE A 64 7.31 78.20 -67.79
C PHE A 64 8.39 77.14 -67.56
N LEU A 65 9.56 77.26 -68.22
CA LEU A 65 10.73 76.41 -68.00
C LEU A 65 11.29 76.54 -66.58
N ILE A 66 11.36 77.76 -66.05
CA ILE A 66 11.76 78.04 -64.66
C ILE A 66 10.74 77.45 -63.67
N PHE A 67 9.44 77.57 -63.96
CA PHE A 67 8.38 76.93 -63.14
C PHE A 67 8.51 75.41 -63.16
N LEU A 68 8.72 74.82 -64.33
CA LEU A 68 8.90 73.38 -64.49
C LEU A 68 10.16 72.89 -63.76
N ALA A 69 11.27 73.63 -63.87
CA ALA A 69 12.50 73.36 -63.13
C ALA A 69 12.30 73.50 -61.61
N ALA A 70 11.58 74.53 -61.14
CA ALA A 70 11.23 74.71 -59.73
C ALA A 70 10.33 73.59 -59.19
N ILE A 71 9.41 73.07 -60.01
CA ILE A 71 8.59 71.90 -59.67
C ILE A 71 9.46 70.63 -59.57
N VAL A 72 10.38 70.41 -60.52
CA VAL A 72 11.29 69.25 -60.50
C VAL A 72 12.24 69.31 -59.29
N VAL A 73 12.83 70.48 -59.00
CA VAL A 73 13.65 70.71 -57.80
C VAL A 73 12.80 70.54 -56.53
N GLY A 74 11.59 71.09 -56.51
CA GLY A 74 10.65 70.92 -55.40
C GLY A 74 10.33 69.46 -55.12
N LEU A 75 10.02 68.66 -56.15
CA LEU A 75 9.82 67.21 -56.04
C LEU A 75 11.08 66.49 -55.56
N TYR A 76 12.25 66.85 -56.10
CA TYR A 76 13.54 66.25 -55.74
C TYR A 76 13.90 66.46 -54.25
N PHE A 77 13.54 67.61 -53.66
CA PHE A 77 13.75 67.87 -52.23
C PHE A 77 12.57 67.44 -51.33
N ALA A 78 11.32 67.47 -51.83
CA ALA A 78 10.15 67.07 -51.04
C ALA A 78 10.06 65.55 -50.86
N LEU A 79 10.40 64.76 -51.89
CA LEU A 79 10.41 63.29 -51.81
C LEU A 79 11.27 62.75 -50.64
N PRO A 80 12.56 63.11 -50.48
CA PRO A 80 13.37 62.63 -49.37
C PRO A 80 12.87 63.13 -48.00
N LEU A 81 12.34 64.36 -47.90
CA LEU A 81 11.75 64.88 -46.66
C LEU A 81 10.52 64.08 -46.23
N VAL A 82 9.61 63.77 -47.15
CA VAL A 82 8.42 62.94 -46.88
C VAL A 82 8.84 61.50 -46.55
N TYR A 83 9.83 60.96 -47.25
CA TYR A 83 10.35 59.61 -46.99
C TYR A 83 10.94 59.50 -45.57
N GLN A 84 11.74 60.49 -45.15
CA GLN A 84 12.36 60.51 -43.83
C GLN A 84 11.34 60.73 -42.70
N ASN A 85 10.43 61.70 -42.82
CA ASN A 85 9.49 62.02 -41.73
C ASN A 85 8.29 61.07 -41.62
N TYR A 86 7.87 60.41 -42.69
CA TYR A 86 6.65 59.59 -42.67
C TYR A 86 6.87 58.11 -42.98
N ILE A 87 7.78 57.76 -43.91
CA ILE A 87 7.92 56.36 -44.34
C ILE A 87 8.82 55.57 -43.38
N LEU A 88 9.95 56.13 -42.93
CA LEU A 88 10.82 55.50 -41.92
C LEU A 88 10.10 55.14 -40.60
N PRO A 89 9.42 56.06 -39.90
CA PRO A 89 8.78 55.71 -38.62
C PRO A 89 7.62 54.70 -38.78
N VAL A 90 6.96 54.64 -39.94
CA VAL A 90 5.96 53.60 -40.22
C VAL A 90 6.60 52.23 -40.43
N GLN A 91 7.78 52.16 -41.07
CA GLN A 91 8.54 50.91 -41.17
C GLN A 91 9.00 50.41 -39.79
N GLU A 92 9.52 51.30 -38.93
CA GLU A 92 9.93 50.94 -37.56
C GLU A 92 8.73 50.47 -36.72
N ASN A 93 7.61 51.20 -36.74
CA ASN A 93 6.39 50.78 -36.04
C ASN A 93 5.84 49.45 -36.58
N THR A 94 5.93 49.19 -37.89
CA THR A 94 5.51 47.91 -38.48
C THR A 94 6.42 46.76 -38.02
N ALA A 95 7.74 46.99 -37.92
CA ALA A 95 8.69 46.02 -37.38
C ALA A 95 8.42 45.74 -35.89
N GLN A 96 8.19 46.77 -35.08
CA GLN A 96 7.83 46.64 -33.66
C GLN A 96 6.49 45.91 -33.47
N LEU A 97 5.47 46.23 -34.27
CA LEU A 97 4.17 45.55 -34.21
C LEU A 97 4.28 44.08 -34.61
N THR A 98 5.15 43.76 -35.57
CA THR A 98 5.47 42.37 -35.95
C THR A 98 6.16 41.65 -34.80
N GLN A 99 7.16 42.27 -34.16
CA GLN A 99 7.84 41.70 -33.00
C GLN A 99 6.90 41.50 -31.80
N LEU A 100 5.97 42.43 -31.56
CA LEU A 100 4.92 42.31 -30.55
C LEU A 100 3.99 41.14 -30.84
N LYS A 101 3.51 40.98 -32.09
CA LYS A 101 2.70 39.81 -32.50
C LYS A 101 3.45 38.50 -32.30
N THR A 102 4.74 38.43 -32.65
CA THR A 102 5.58 37.25 -32.39
C THR A 102 5.72 36.96 -30.89
N ARG A 103 5.94 37.98 -30.05
CA ARG A 103 5.99 37.81 -28.59
C ARG A 103 4.65 37.36 -28.00
N LEU A 104 3.53 37.90 -28.48
CA LEU A 104 2.19 37.48 -28.05
C LEU A 104 1.94 36.00 -28.38
N ALA A 105 2.21 35.57 -29.61
CA ALA A 105 2.11 34.17 -30.00
C ALA A 105 3.05 33.25 -29.18
N GLN A 106 4.28 33.70 -28.89
CA GLN A 106 5.22 32.94 -28.05
C GLN A 106 4.76 32.84 -26.59
N ASN A 107 4.19 33.91 -26.04
CA ASN A 107 3.59 33.90 -24.71
C ASN A 107 2.38 32.98 -24.64
N GLU A 108 1.50 32.99 -25.65
CA GLU A 108 0.34 32.12 -25.75
C GLU A 108 0.73 30.63 -25.77
N ILE A 109 1.72 30.26 -26.59
CA ILE A 109 2.34 28.91 -26.59
C ILE A 109 2.91 28.56 -25.21
N THR A 110 3.53 29.52 -24.53
CA THR A 110 4.13 29.31 -23.20
C THR A 110 3.07 29.10 -22.12
N ILE A 111 1.97 29.85 -22.16
CA ILE A 111 0.83 29.72 -21.25
C ILE A 111 0.16 28.35 -21.45
N ALA A 112 -0.11 27.95 -22.69
CA ALA A 112 -0.63 26.62 -23.01
C ALA A 112 0.30 25.50 -22.51
N GLY A 113 1.62 25.66 -22.71
CA GLY A 113 2.61 24.71 -22.21
C GLY A 113 2.71 24.64 -20.67
N LEU A 114 2.40 25.73 -19.97
CA LEU A 114 2.32 25.77 -18.50
C LEU A 114 1.02 25.13 -17.99
N GLN A 115 -0.11 25.34 -18.67
CA GLN A 115 -1.39 24.68 -18.36
C GLN A 115 -1.26 23.16 -18.46
N THR A 116 -0.74 22.64 -19.58
CA THR A 116 -0.50 21.19 -19.74
C THR A 116 0.42 20.61 -18.66
N LYS A 117 1.41 21.37 -18.19
CA LYS A 117 2.28 20.95 -17.08
C LYS A 117 1.56 20.96 -15.73
N LEU A 118 0.67 21.92 -15.49
CA LEU A 118 -0.16 21.99 -14.29
C LEU A 118 -1.11 20.79 -14.23
N ASP A 119 -1.81 20.49 -15.33
CA ASP A 119 -2.74 19.35 -15.44
C ASP A 119 -2.01 18.01 -15.23
N ALA A 120 -0.83 17.86 -15.83
CA ALA A 120 0.02 16.68 -15.63
C ALA A 120 0.51 16.55 -14.18
N ALA A 121 0.91 17.65 -13.54
CA ALA A 121 1.35 17.65 -12.13
C ALA A 121 0.19 17.35 -11.18
N GLN A 122 -1.00 17.91 -11.41
CA GLN A 122 -2.21 17.63 -10.64
C GLN A 122 -2.63 16.16 -10.79
N THR A 123 -2.53 15.59 -12.00
CA THR A 123 -2.80 14.17 -12.25
C THR A 123 -1.80 13.27 -11.52
N ALA A 124 -0.50 13.60 -11.57
CA ALA A 124 0.53 12.87 -10.84
C ALA A 124 0.35 12.95 -9.32
N GLN A 125 -0.04 14.12 -8.79
CA GLN A 125 -0.35 14.31 -7.36
C GLN A 125 -1.54 13.45 -6.92
N ALA A 126 -2.60 13.35 -7.73
CA ALA A 126 -3.74 12.48 -7.44
C ALA A 126 -3.34 10.98 -7.43
N GLN A 127 -2.51 10.55 -8.37
CA GLN A 127 -1.97 9.18 -8.42
C GLN A 127 -1.06 8.86 -7.21
N GLN A 128 -0.24 9.83 -6.78
CA GLN A 128 0.57 9.70 -5.56
C GLN A 128 -0.29 9.61 -4.30
N ALA A 129 -1.32 10.44 -4.17
CA ALA A 129 -2.26 10.39 -3.04
C ALA A 129 -2.98 9.02 -2.96
N GLN A 130 -3.44 8.48 -4.09
CA GLN A 130 -4.00 7.13 -4.14
C GLN A 130 -2.97 6.07 -3.74
N SER A 131 -1.75 6.15 -4.27
CA SER A 131 -0.68 5.20 -3.95
C SER A 131 -0.30 5.21 -2.47
N ILE A 132 -0.32 6.38 -1.82
CA ILE A 132 -0.10 6.53 -0.37
C ILE A 132 -1.27 5.90 0.40
N SER A 133 -2.52 6.14 0.00
CA SER A 133 -3.69 5.51 0.63
C SER A 133 -3.69 3.97 0.50
N ASP A 134 -3.28 3.45 -0.66
CA ASP A 134 -3.16 2.00 -0.90
C ASP A 134 -2.03 1.37 -0.08
N LEU A 135 -0.94 2.12 0.17
CA LEU A 135 0.16 1.68 1.03
C LEU A 135 -0.22 1.72 2.51
N ASP A 136 -0.92 2.76 2.96
CA ASP A 136 -1.42 2.89 4.33
C ASP A 136 -2.35 1.71 4.69
N GLY A 137 -3.32 1.40 3.81
CA GLY A 137 -4.19 0.22 4.00
C GLY A 137 -3.44 -1.12 3.97
N LYS A 138 -2.31 -1.23 3.26
CA LYS A 138 -1.44 -2.41 3.31
C LYS A 138 -0.64 -2.48 4.62
N VAL A 139 -0.15 -1.35 5.13
CA VAL A 139 0.56 -1.27 6.41
C VAL A 139 -0.37 -1.67 7.55
N GLN A 140 -1.56 -1.08 7.66
CA GLN A 140 -2.56 -1.44 8.67
C GLN A 140 -2.87 -2.95 8.67
N LYS A 141 -3.09 -3.53 7.48
CA LYS A 141 -3.33 -4.98 7.34
C LYS A 141 -2.12 -5.84 7.76
N ILE A 142 -0.90 -5.37 7.55
CA ILE A 142 0.32 -6.06 8.00
C ILE A 142 0.44 -5.95 9.54
N GLU A 143 0.14 -4.79 10.12
CA GLU A 143 0.14 -4.58 11.58
C GLU A 143 -0.90 -5.48 12.28
N GLU A 144 -2.12 -5.58 11.74
CA GLU A 144 -3.15 -6.53 12.20
C GLU A 144 -2.66 -7.99 12.15
N GLN A 145 -2.02 -8.38 11.04
CA GLN A 145 -1.46 -9.74 10.89
C GLN A 145 -0.29 -10.01 11.83
N ILE A 146 0.56 -9.02 12.11
CA ILE A 146 1.64 -9.12 13.10
C ILE A 146 1.03 -9.29 14.50
N ALA A 147 0.08 -8.45 14.90
CA ALA A 147 -0.57 -8.54 16.21
C ALA A 147 -1.24 -9.91 16.43
N ALA A 148 -2.00 -10.40 15.45
CA ALA A 148 -2.63 -11.72 15.51
C ALA A 148 -1.60 -12.87 15.60
N ARG A 149 -0.48 -12.78 14.86
CA ARG A 149 0.60 -13.76 14.94
C ARG A 149 1.34 -13.73 16.27
N THR A 150 1.61 -12.55 16.82
CA THR A 150 2.23 -12.39 18.14
C THR A 150 1.36 -12.99 19.25
N GLN A 151 0.03 -12.78 19.20
CA GLN A 151 -0.91 -13.43 20.12
C GLN A 151 -0.90 -14.96 19.95
N SER A 152 -0.86 -15.45 18.71
CA SER A 152 -0.79 -16.90 18.43
C SER A 152 0.50 -17.54 18.95
N LEU A 153 1.65 -16.86 18.81
CA LEU A 153 2.94 -17.32 19.34
C LEU A 153 2.95 -17.36 20.88
N ALA A 154 2.43 -16.33 21.54
CA ALA A 154 2.33 -16.30 23.01
C ALA A 154 1.43 -17.44 23.56
N ALA A 155 0.31 -17.72 22.87
CA ALA A 155 -0.57 -18.84 23.23
C ALA A 155 0.13 -20.20 23.02
N LEU A 156 0.93 -20.35 21.96
CA LEU A 156 1.70 -21.57 21.69
C LEU A 156 2.83 -21.79 22.70
N GLU A 157 3.52 -20.73 23.11
CA GLU A 157 4.55 -20.77 24.17
C GLU A 157 3.95 -21.18 25.52
N GLN A 158 2.79 -20.62 25.89
CA GLN A 158 2.05 -21.03 27.09
C GLN A 158 1.61 -22.50 27.03
N ALA A 159 1.10 -22.95 25.87
CA ALA A 159 0.71 -24.35 25.68
C ALA A 159 1.92 -25.29 25.77
N GLN A 160 3.06 -24.91 25.17
CA GLN A 160 4.30 -25.68 25.25
C GLN A 160 4.82 -25.80 26.69
N SER A 161 4.79 -24.70 27.45
CA SER A 161 5.17 -24.72 28.88
C SER A 161 4.26 -25.62 29.71
N ALA A 162 2.94 -25.59 29.45
CA ALA A 162 1.98 -26.46 30.12
C ALA A 162 2.19 -27.95 29.77
N LEU A 163 2.43 -28.27 28.50
CA LEU A 163 2.75 -29.65 28.08
C LEU A 163 4.07 -30.14 28.65
N GLN A 164 5.10 -29.29 28.74
CA GLN A 164 6.37 -29.66 29.37
C GLN A 164 6.17 -29.99 30.85
N ALA A 165 5.48 -29.12 31.60
CA ALA A 165 5.18 -29.38 33.01
C ALA A 165 4.32 -30.65 33.22
N GLN A 166 3.41 -30.95 32.28
CA GLN A 166 2.62 -32.18 32.30
C GLN A 166 3.49 -33.43 32.03
N ASN A 167 4.43 -33.37 31.09
CA ASN A 167 5.37 -34.45 30.81
C ASN A 167 6.29 -34.67 32.01
N ASP A 168 6.91 -33.62 32.55
CA ASP A 168 7.80 -33.71 33.72
C ASP A 168 7.09 -34.34 34.94
N ALA A 169 5.82 -33.98 35.17
CA ALA A 169 4.99 -34.56 36.22
C ALA A 169 4.62 -36.04 35.93
N THR A 170 4.39 -36.39 34.66
CA THR A 170 4.07 -37.76 34.25
C THR A 170 5.30 -38.67 34.37
N ASP A 171 6.47 -38.20 33.96
CA ASP A 171 7.73 -38.93 34.09
C ASP A 171 8.09 -39.14 35.57
N ALA A 172 7.89 -38.14 36.43
CA ALA A 172 8.07 -38.27 37.87
C ALA A 172 7.09 -39.27 38.52
N GLU A 173 5.82 -39.29 38.08
CA GLU A 173 4.82 -40.28 38.50
C GLU A 173 5.23 -41.71 38.08
N VAL A 174 5.62 -41.89 36.82
CA VAL A 174 6.04 -43.19 36.28
C VAL A 174 7.31 -43.70 36.97
N GLU A 175 8.31 -42.84 37.21
CA GLU A 175 9.50 -43.22 37.98
C GLU A 175 9.12 -43.65 39.42
N ARG A 176 8.17 -42.96 40.06
CA ARG A 176 7.65 -43.31 41.38
C ARG A 176 7.04 -44.71 41.38
N GLN A 177 6.14 -44.98 40.43
CA GLN A 177 5.45 -46.28 40.30
C GLN A 177 6.43 -47.42 40.05
N ILE A 178 7.42 -47.23 39.16
CA ILE A 178 8.45 -48.24 38.87
C ILE A 178 9.28 -48.55 40.12
N ASN A 179 9.74 -47.53 40.85
CA ASN A 179 10.52 -47.72 42.08
C ASN A 179 9.70 -48.38 43.19
N LEU A 180 8.40 -48.06 43.30
CA LEU A 180 7.47 -48.67 44.25
C LEU A 180 7.23 -50.16 43.94
N MET A 181 6.93 -50.50 42.68
CA MET A 181 6.78 -51.89 42.22
C MET A 181 8.06 -52.71 42.43
N LYS A 182 9.22 -52.12 42.11
CA LYS A 182 10.53 -52.77 42.32
C LYS A 182 10.82 -53.01 43.80
N SER A 183 10.48 -52.05 44.67
CA SER A 183 10.62 -52.22 46.11
C SER A 183 9.72 -53.35 46.63
N MET A 184 8.47 -53.44 46.16
CA MET A 184 7.55 -54.54 46.49
C MET A 184 8.07 -55.92 46.03
N GLU A 185 8.71 -56.03 44.87
CA GLU A 185 9.38 -57.27 44.41
C GLU A 185 10.52 -57.67 45.35
N LEU A 186 11.41 -56.72 45.66
CA LEU A 186 12.56 -56.93 46.56
C LEU A 186 12.12 -57.36 47.95
N LEU A 187 11.11 -56.71 48.54
CA LEU A 187 10.58 -57.11 49.86
C LEU A 187 9.95 -58.51 49.82
N SER A 188 9.22 -58.83 48.74
CA SER A 188 8.63 -60.17 48.56
C SER A 188 9.70 -61.26 48.43
N ARG A 189 10.81 -60.96 47.75
CA ARG A 189 11.97 -61.85 47.62
C ARG A 189 12.76 -61.98 48.92
N ALA A 190 12.92 -60.88 49.67
CA ALA A 190 13.54 -60.88 50.99
C ALA A 190 12.79 -61.80 51.97
N ARG A 191 11.44 -61.73 52.00
CA ARG A 191 10.59 -62.63 52.80
C ARG A 191 10.86 -64.10 52.45
N LEU A 192 10.91 -64.44 51.16
CA LEU A 192 11.26 -65.80 50.71
C LEU A 192 12.67 -66.23 51.18
N PHE A 193 13.66 -65.35 51.11
CA PHE A 193 15.01 -65.65 51.61
C PHE A 193 15.05 -65.84 53.14
N MET A 194 14.23 -65.09 53.89
CA MET A 194 14.11 -65.29 55.35
C MET A 194 13.45 -66.65 55.69
N TYR A 195 12.41 -67.07 54.97
CA TYR A 195 11.85 -68.42 55.10
C TYR A 195 12.89 -69.53 54.79
N GLN A 196 13.81 -69.27 53.86
CA GLN A 196 14.91 -70.18 53.52
C GLN A 196 16.12 -70.06 54.47
N SER A 197 16.03 -69.27 55.54
CA SER A 197 17.14 -68.95 56.46
C SER A 197 18.38 -68.31 55.78
N ASN A 198 18.20 -67.72 54.59
CA ASN A 198 19.25 -67.05 53.84
C ASN A 198 19.28 -65.54 54.13
N TYR A 199 19.59 -65.21 55.39
CA TYR A 199 19.56 -63.86 55.93
C TYR A 199 20.50 -62.87 55.22
N GLY A 200 21.59 -63.37 54.60
CA GLY A 200 22.53 -62.54 53.84
C GLY A 200 21.89 -61.94 52.59
N LEU A 201 21.21 -62.76 51.78
CA LEU A 201 20.49 -62.27 50.60
C LEU A 201 19.27 -61.42 50.99
N ALA A 202 18.53 -61.83 52.03
CA ALA A 202 17.40 -61.04 52.54
C ALA A 202 17.82 -59.61 52.94
N ARG A 203 18.96 -59.47 53.64
CA ARG A 203 19.50 -58.15 54.04
C ARG A 203 19.82 -57.26 52.82
N ILE A 204 20.38 -57.83 51.75
CA ILE A 204 20.71 -57.09 50.53
C ILE A 204 19.43 -56.58 49.85
N ASP A 205 18.41 -57.42 49.76
CA ASP A 205 17.12 -57.05 49.16
C ASP A 205 16.38 -55.99 49.98
N VAL A 206 16.34 -56.14 51.32
CA VAL A 206 15.75 -55.14 52.23
C VAL A 206 16.48 -53.80 52.13
N GLN A 207 17.81 -53.80 52.14
CA GLN A 207 18.61 -52.57 51.96
C GLN A 207 18.30 -51.91 50.62
N THR A 208 18.28 -52.68 49.54
CA THR A 208 18.00 -52.16 48.19
C THR A 208 16.58 -51.58 48.09
N ALA A 209 15.59 -52.23 48.69
CA ALA A 209 14.21 -51.70 48.75
C ALA A 209 14.15 -50.41 49.58
N ARG A 210 14.78 -50.38 50.76
CA ARG A 210 14.86 -49.21 51.65
C ARG A 210 15.48 -48.01 50.95
N ASP A 211 16.55 -48.21 50.17
CA ASP A 211 17.22 -47.13 49.44
C ASP A 211 16.39 -46.62 48.24
N LEU A 212 15.64 -47.49 47.57
CA LEU A 212 14.70 -47.09 46.51
C LEU A 212 13.51 -46.29 47.07
N LEU A 213 12.93 -46.72 48.20
CA LEU A 213 11.84 -46.01 48.87
C LEU A 213 12.30 -44.65 49.43
N ALA A 214 13.52 -44.58 49.98
CA ALA A 214 14.12 -43.31 50.41
C ALA A 214 14.36 -42.33 49.24
N LYS A 215 14.62 -42.84 48.02
CA LYS A 215 14.69 -42.00 46.81
C LYS A 215 13.30 -41.46 46.40
N VAL A 216 12.25 -42.25 46.63
CA VAL A 216 10.85 -41.93 46.28
C VAL A 216 10.19 -40.96 47.26
N GLN A 217 10.53 -41.05 48.55
CA GLN A 217 9.91 -40.27 49.63
C GLN A 217 9.81 -38.74 49.36
N PRO A 218 10.84 -38.04 48.82
CA PRO A 218 10.76 -36.59 48.60
C PRO A 218 9.80 -36.14 47.48
N THR A 219 9.36 -37.07 46.62
CA THR A 219 8.44 -36.81 45.50
C THR A 219 7.09 -37.53 45.66
N ALA A 220 6.83 -38.06 46.85
CA ALA A 220 5.54 -38.62 47.23
C ALA A 220 4.52 -37.52 47.56
N PRO A 221 3.22 -37.73 47.28
CA PRO A 221 2.15 -36.91 47.87
C PRO A 221 2.24 -36.91 49.40
N ALA A 222 1.86 -35.81 50.05
CA ALA A 222 2.00 -35.64 51.50
C ALA A 222 1.42 -36.82 52.30
N ASP A 223 0.20 -37.24 51.97
CA ASP A 223 -0.49 -38.35 52.63
C ASP A 223 0.27 -39.69 52.53
N PHE A 224 1.04 -39.91 51.46
CA PHE A 224 1.84 -41.13 51.25
C PHE A 224 3.29 -40.99 51.74
N ALA A 225 3.78 -39.77 51.95
CA ALA A 225 5.14 -39.51 52.44
C ALA A 225 5.32 -39.98 53.90
N ASP A 226 4.27 -39.86 54.72
CA ASP A 226 4.24 -40.35 56.10
C ASP A 226 4.19 -41.89 56.16
N ASP A 227 3.35 -42.53 55.33
CA ASP A 227 3.33 -44.00 55.18
C ASP A 227 4.71 -44.54 54.72
N LEU A 228 5.34 -43.89 53.75
CA LEU A 228 6.70 -44.23 53.32
C LEU A 228 7.73 -44.04 54.43
N ALA A 229 7.58 -43.04 55.29
CA ALA A 229 8.47 -42.82 56.43
C ALA A 229 8.39 -43.99 57.43
N GLU A 230 7.19 -44.45 57.77
CA GLU A 230 6.98 -45.62 58.63
C GLU A 230 7.50 -46.90 57.97
N VAL A 231 7.26 -47.10 56.66
CA VAL A 231 7.84 -48.24 55.91
C VAL A 231 9.36 -48.24 56.01
N ILE A 232 10.03 -47.11 55.71
CA ILE A 232 11.49 -46.99 55.79
C ILE A 232 11.98 -47.27 57.22
N HIS A 233 11.28 -46.75 58.24
CA HIS A 233 11.61 -47.01 59.65
C HIS A 233 11.54 -48.52 60.00
N ARG A 234 10.51 -49.22 59.54
CA ARG A 234 10.37 -50.69 59.70
C ARG A 234 11.45 -51.48 58.98
N LEU A 235 11.86 -51.05 57.78
CA LEU A 235 12.97 -51.68 57.07
C LEU A 235 14.30 -51.45 57.80
N ASP A 236 14.52 -50.29 58.40
CA ASP A 236 15.70 -50.01 59.23
C ASP A 236 15.73 -50.90 60.50
N LEU A 237 14.59 -51.15 61.15
CA LEU A 237 14.46 -52.13 62.24
C LEU A 237 14.76 -53.56 61.77
N THR A 238 14.24 -53.97 60.61
CA THR A 238 14.51 -55.26 59.97
C THR A 238 16.01 -55.45 59.72
N LEU A 239 16.70 -54.44 59.19
CA LEU A 239 18.14 -54.45 58.92
C LEU A 239 19.00 -54.49 60.20
N ALA A 240 18.53 -53.87 61.29
CA ALA A 240 19.18 -53.93 62.60
C ALA A 240 19.02 -55.30 63.27
N ASN A 241 17.85 -55.92 63.13
CA ASN A 241 17.54 -57.23 63.70
C ASN A 241 18.20 -58.41 62.94
N LEU A 242 18.49 -58.27 61.64
CA LEU A 242 19.17 -59.31 60.86
C LEU A 242 20.70 -59.38 61.14
N PRO A 243 21.29 -60.58 61.34
CA PRO A 243 20.67 -61.92 61.36
C PRO A 243 20.30 -62.41 62.78
N THR A 244 20.53 -61.60 63.82
CA THR A 244 20.49 -62.02 65.23
C THR A 244 19.08 -62.37 65.74
N PHE A 245 18.06 -61.64 65.26
CA PHE A 245 16.66 -61.78 65.69
C PHE A 245 15.74 -61.97 64.47
N PRO A 246 15.82 -63.12 63.77
CA PRO A 246 15.19 -63.30 62.46
C PRO A 246 13.65 -63.30 62.51
N VAL A 247 13.03 -63.68 63.63
CA VAL A 247 11.56 -63.62 63.80
C VAL A 247 11.08 -62.18 63.88
N ALA A 248 11.66 -61.37 64.78
CA ALA A 248 11.32 -59.95 64.90
C ALA A 248 11.57 -59.17 63.60
N ALA A 249 12.68 -59.47 62.91
CA ALA A 249 12.94 -58.92 61.58
C ALA A 249 11.87 -59.31 60.54
N SER A 250 11.28 -60.50 60.64
CA SER A 250 10.20 -60.93 59.74
C SER A 250 8.89 -60.20 60.03
N ASP A 251 8.58 -59.97 61.31
CA ASP A 251 7.38 -59.25 61.73
C ASP A 251 7.42 -57.77 61.27
N ASP A 252 8.54 -57.07 61.47
CA ASP A 252 8.73 -55.70 60.98
C ASP A 252 8.70 -55.62 59.44
N LEU A 253 9.28 -56.60 58.74
CA LEU A 253 9.25 -56.68 57.27
C LEU A 253 7.83 -56.91 56.72
N ASP A 254 7.04 -57.75 57.40
CA ASP A 254 5.64 -58.01 57.04
C ASP A 254 4.76 -56.77 57.27
N ILE A 255 4.98 -56.02 58.36
CA ILE A 255 4.32 -54.73 58.61
C ILE A 255 4.69 -53.71 57.53
N ALA A 256 5.98 -53.56 57.22
CA ALA A 256 6.47 -52.65 56.17
C ALA A 256 5.81 -52.95 54.81
N TRP A 257 5.71 -54.24 54.46
CA TRP A 257 5.07 -54.68 53.22
C TRP A 257 3.55 -54.42 53.20
N GLN A 258 2.85 -54.57 54.33
CA GLN A 258 1.41 -54.29 54.43
C GLN A 258 1.10 -52.80 54.28
N ILE A 259 1.88 -51.91 54.91
CA ILE A 259 1.73 -50.46 54.78
C ILE A 259 1.99 -50.04 53.32
N LEU A 260 3.06 -50.57 52.71
CA LEU A 260 3.41 -50.26 51.32
C LEU A 260 2.37 -50.75 50.30
N LEU A 261 1.67 -51.86 50.60
CA LEU A 261 0.53 -52.34 49.82
C LEU A 261 -0.72 -51.47 50.01
N GLY A 262 -0.94 -50.93 51.21
CA GLY A 262 -2.07 -50.06 51.54
C GLY A 262 -1.99 -48.67 50.91
N GLY A 263 -0.78 -48.10 50.84
CA GLY A 263 -0.54 -46.75 50.28
C GLY A 263 -0.45 -46.66 48.75
N LEU A 264 -0.71 -47.76 48.01
CA LEU A 264 -0.72 -47.73 46.54
C LEU A 264 -1.84 -46.78 46.03
N PRO A 265 -1.53 -45.72 45.28
CA PRO A 265 -2.54 -44.81 44.77
C PRO A 265 -3.47 -45.55 43.80
N GLN A 266 -4.76 -45.64 44.14
CA GLN A 266 -5.77 -46.05 43.16
C GLN A 266 -5.78 -45.03 42.01
N PRO A 267 -5.89 -45.46 40.74
CA PRO A 267 -5.94 -44.54 39.61
C PRO A 267 -7.19 -43.68 39.73
N GLN A 268 -7.03 -42.43 40.20
CA GLN A 268 -8.11 -41.47 40.21
C GLN A 268 -8.49 -41.20 38.76
N ALA A 269 -9.73 -41.51 38.40
CA ALA A 269 -10.28 -41.18 37.10
C ALA A 269 -10.26 -39.67 36.95
N VAL A 270 -9.32 -39.16 36.14
CA VAL A 270 -9.23 -37.73 35.84
C VAL A 270 -10.60 -37.25 35.34
N PRO A 271 -11.25 -36.29 36.02
CA PRO A 271 -12.48 -35.73 35.50
C PRO A 271 -12.10 -34.98 34.23
N VAL A 272 -12.47 -35.55 33.08
CA VAL A 272 -12.34 -34.89 31.80
C VAL A 272 -13.29 -33.71 31.84
N THR A 273 -12.79 -32.54 32.26
CA THR A 273 -13.52 -31.28 32.16
C THR A 273 -13.76 -31.04 30.68
N ALA A 274 -14.95 -31.42 30.23
CA ALA A 274 -15.38 -31.21 28.87
C ALA A 274 -15.43 -29.70 28.63
N THR A 275 -14.38 -29.16 28.00
CA THR A 275 -14.44 -27.86 27.34
C THR A 275 -15.67 -27.89 26.43
N PRO A 276 -16.68 -27.03 26.64
CA PRO A 276 -17.83 -27.01 25.75
C PRO A 276 -17.35 -26.61 24.36
N ALA A 277 -17.36 -27.56 23.43
CA ALA A 277 -17.03 -27.31 22.04
C ALA A 277 -18.08 -26.34 21.48
N SER A 278 -17.66 -25.09 21.24
CA SER A 278 -18.52 -24.11 20.60
C SER A 278 -18.85 -24.62 19.19
N GLU A 279 -20.13 -24.85 18.93
CA GLU A 279 -20.61 -25.39 17.66
C GLU A 279 -20.13 -24.52 16.49
N THR A 280 -19.25 -25.08 15.66
CA THR A 280 -18.94 -24.54 14.34
C THR A 280 -19.77 -25.32 13.33
N PRO A 281 -20.70 -24.68 12.59
CA PRO A 281 -21.54 -25.41 11.64
C PRO A 281 -20.68 -25.98 10.51
N ALA A 282 -20.75 -27.30 10.33
CA ALA A 282 -20.04 -27.99 9.26
C ALA A 282 -20.66 -27.64 7.89
N PRO A 283 -19.84 -27.37 6.85
CA PRO A 283 -20.35 -27.26 5.49
C PRO A 283 -20.77 -28.63 4.97
N GLU A 284 -21.95 -28.69 4.36
CA GLU A 284 -22.55 -29.87 3.76
C GLU A 284 -21.71 -30.35 2.56
N VAL A 285 -21.15 -31.56 2.64
CA VAL A 285 -20.31 -32.13 1.57
C VAL A 285 -21.17 -32.97 0.62
N THR A 286 -21.57 -32.37 -0.49
CA THR A 286 -22.27 -33.05 -1.59
C THR A 286 -21.45 -34.23 -2.12
N ALA A 287 -22.04 -35.42 -2.13
CA ALA A 287 -21.39 -36.64 -2.64
C ALA A 287 -21.28 -36.63 -4.18
N THR A 288 -20.06 -36.70 -4.69
CA THR A 288 -19.78 -36.93 -6.12
C THR A 288 -19.87 -38.43 -6.43
N PRO A 289 -20.69 -38.88 -7.40
CA PRO A 289 -20.81 -40.29 -7.74
C PRO A 289 -19.60 -40.80 -8.54
N THR A 290 -19.04 -41.94 -8.12
CA THR A 290 -17.96 -42.66 -8.80
C THR A 290 -18.45 -43.34 -10.09
N PRO A 291 -17.89 -43.04 -11.27
CA PRO A 291 -18.09 -43.88 -12.45
C PRO A 291 -17.18 -45.12 -12.38
N SER A 292 -17.79 -46.30 -12.43
CA SER A 292 -17.07 -47.57 -12.49
C SER A 292 -16.54 -47.84 -13.90
N ALA A 293 -15.23 -47.98 -14.06
CA ALA A 293 -14.58 -48.38 -15.30
C ALA A 293 -13.99 -49.78 -15.18
N THR A 294 -14.78 -50.78 -15.56
CA THR A 294 -14.32 -52.13 -15.89
C THR A 294 -14.17 -52.23 -17.40
N VAL A 295 -12.98 -52.51 -17.95
CA VAL A 295 -12.61 -53.74 -18.70
C VAL A 295 -11.10 -53.73 -19.00
N GLU A 296 -10.35 -54.76 -18.62
CA GLU A 296 -9.37 -55.46 -19.47
C GLU A 296 -8.97 -56.77 -18.75
N PRO A 297 -8.97 -57.92 -19.45
CA PRO A 297 -7.76 -58.33 -20.16
C PRO A 297 -8.00 -59.13 -21.47
N THR A 298 -7.07 -59.08 -22.42
CA THR A 298 -6.82 -60.16 -23.40
C THR A 298 -5.37 -60.07 -23.91
N ALA A 299 -4.70 -61.22 -24.09
CA ALA A 299 -3.30 -61.29 -24.48
C ALA A 299 -3.08 -61.55 -25.99
N THR A 300 -1.92 -61.06 -26.47
CA THR A 300 -1.01 -61.55 -27.53
C THR A 300 -1.32 -62.97 -28.07
N PRO A 301 -1.32 -63.22 -29.39
CA PRO A 301 -0.14 -63.03 -30.26
C PRO A 301 -0.24 -61.98 -31.37
#